data_AF-A0A5K1EWS4-F1
#
_entry.id   AF-A0A5K1EWS4-F1
#
_cell.length_a   1.000
_cell.length_b   1.000
_cell.length_c   1.000
_cell.angle_alpha   90.00
_cell.angle_beta   90.00
_cell.angle_gamma   90.00
#
_symmetry.space_group_name_H-M   'P 1'
#
loop_
_entity.id
_entity.type
_entity.pdbx_description
1 polymer ?
#
loop_
_entity_poly.entity_id
_entity_poly.type
_entity_poly.pdbx_seq_one_letter_code
_entity_poly.pdbx_strand_id
1 'polypeptide(L)' 'VLELAGNAARDNKKTRIIPRHVLLAVRNDEELGKLLAGVTIANGGVLPNIHSVLLPKRTEKASQETKSPKSPKKA' A
#
# COMPACT_ATOMS: atom_id res chain seq x y z
N VAL A 1 -11.04 -12.36 2.65
CA VAL A 1 -10.41 -11.17 3.29
C VAL A 1 -9.12 -11.50 4.05
N LEU A 2 -9.13 -12.46 4.99
CA LEU A 2 -7.92 -12.75 5.80
C LEU A 2 -6.73 -13.23 4.96
N GLU A 3 -6.95 -14.05 3.94
CA GLU A 3 -5.90 -14.48 3.00
C GLU A 3 -5.22 -13.28 2.32
N LEU A 4 -6.01 -12.41 1.68
CA LEU A 4 -5.52 -11.21 1.02
C LEU A 4 -4.82 -10.24 1.99
N ALA A 5 -5.35 -10.06 3.20
CA ALA A 5 -4.74 -9.22 4.22
C ALA A 5 -3.44 -9.84 4.76
N GLY A 6 -3.35 -11.18 4.81
CA GLY A 6 -2.13 -11.92 5.12
C GLY A 6 -1.06 -11.74 4.04
N ASN A 7 -1.45 -11.80 2.77
CA ASN A 7 -0.56 -11.52 1.64
C ASN A 7 -0.05 -10.07 1.68
N ALA A 8 -0.93 -9.10 1.89
CA ALA A 8 -0.54 -7.70 2.07
C ALA A 8 0.39 -7.50 3.28
N ALA A 9 0.22 -8.26 4.38
CA ALA A 9 1.13 -8.22 5.51
C ALA A 9 2.53 -8.75 5.15
N ARG A 10 2.59 -9.88 4.43
CA ARG A 10 3.83 -10.49 3.94
C ARG A 10 4.57 -9.56 2.97
N ASP A 11 3.87 -8.90 2.05
CA ASP A 11 4.45 -7.93 1.11
C ASP A 11 5.08 -6.74 1.85
N ASN A 12 4.45 -6.31 2.94
CA ASN A 12 4.97 -5.28 3.83
C ASN A 12 6.00 -5.82 4.85
N LYS A 13 6.47 -7.07 4.69
CA LYS A 13 7.48 -7.74 5.53
C LYS A 13 7.07 -7.79 7.01
N LYS A 14 5.78 -7.94 7.28
CA LYS A 14 5.22 -8.05 8.63
C LYS A 14 4.55 -9.41 8.81
N THR A 15 4.69 -9.98 10.01
CA THR A 15 4.05 -11.25 10.38
C THR A 15 2.64 -11.06 10.95
N ARG A 16 2.33 -9.87 11.45
CA ARG A 16 1.03 -9.51 12.03
C ARG A 16 0.20 -8.68 11.06
N ILE A 17 -1.06 -9.05 10.92
CA ILE A 17 -2.07 -8.25 10.20
C ILE A 17 -2.41 -7.01 11.04
N ILE A 18 -2.36 -5.83 10.42
CA ILE A 18 -2.77 -4.54 11.02
C ILE A 18 -3.87 -3.92 10.15
N PRO A 19 -4.60 -2.88 10.63
CA PRO A 19 -5.71 -2.29 9.86
C PRO A 19 -5.33 -1.83 8.45
N ARG A 20 -4.08 -1.38 8.25
CA ARG A 20 -3.54 -1.05 6.91
C ARG A 20 -3.61 -2.23 5.93
N HIS A 21 -3.26 -3.44 6.36
CA HIS A 21 -3.28 -4.61 5.48
C HIS A 21 -4.70 -5.02 5.10
N VAL A 22 -5.66 -4.85 6.03
CA VAL A 22 -7.08 -5.06 5.76
C VAL A 22 -7.57 -4.06 4.71
N LEU A 23 -7.21 -2.78 4.84
CA LEU A 23 -7.58 -1.78 3.84
C LEU A 23 -6.96 -2.07 2.46
N LEU A 24 -5.68 -2.45 2.41
CA LEU A 24 -5.03 -2.82 1.15
C LEU A 24 -5.70 -4.02 0.49
N ALA A 25 -6.07 -5.04 1.26
CA ALA A 25 -6.78 -6.21 0.75
C ALA A 25 -8.16 -5.86 0.19
N VAL A 26 -8.93 -5.04 0.91
CA VAL A 26 -10.29 -4.64 0.50
C VAL A 26 -10.29 -3.70 -0.69
N ARG A 27 -9.33 -2.77 -0.78
CA ARG A 27 -9.31 -1.75 -1.84
C ARG A 27 -8.63 -2.21 -3.13
N ASN A 28 -7.79 -3.24 -3.09
CA ASN A 28 -7.19 -3.84 -4.29
C ASN A 28 -8.05 -4.96 -4.89
N ASP A 29 -9.10 -5.40 -4.20
CA ASP A 29 -10.03 -6.43 -4.68
C ASP A 29 -11.35 -5.77 -5.09
N GLU A 30 -11.79 -6.04 -6.32
CA GLU A 30 -12.96 -5.37 -6.89
C GLU A 30 -14.27 -5.77 -6.19
N GLU A 31 -14.41 -7.06 -5.85
CA GLU A 31 -15.62 -7.60 -5.23
C GLU A 31 -15.76 -7.11 -3.78
N LEU A 32 -14.67 -7.18 -3.01
CA LEU A 32 -14.63 -6.69 -1.64
C LEU A 32 -14.78 -5.16 -1.58
N GLY A 33 -14.20 -4.43 -2.54
CA GLY A 33 -14.31 -2.99 -2.63
C GLY A 33 -15.75 -2.52 -2.87
N LYS A 34 -16.50 -3.24 -3.71
CA LYS A 34 -17.93 -3.01 -3.94
C LYS A 34 -18.77 -3.41 -2.73
N LEU A 35 -18.52 -4.59 -2.17
CA LEU A 35 -19.26 -5.13 -1.03
C LEU A 35 -19.14 -4.21 0.21
N LEU A 36 -17.96 -3.64 0.43
CA LEU A 36 -17.67 -2.75 1.56
C LEU A 36 -17.66 -1.27 1.16
N ALA A 37 -18.40 -0.92 0.11
CA ALA A 37 -18.61 0.47 -0.26
C ALA A 37 -19.26 1.25 0.90
N GLY A 38 -18.72 2.43 1.21
CA GLY A 38 -19.19 3.26 2.33
C GLY A 38 -18.69 2.86 3.73
N VAL A 39 -18.07 1.68 3.90
CA VAL A 39 -17.48 1.28 5.18
C VAL A 39 -16.15 1.98 5.42
N THR A 40 -15.98 2.55 6.62
CA THR A 40 -14.72 3.17 7.05
C THR A 40 -13.90 2.18 7.89
N ILE A 41 -12.68 1.87 7.44
CA ILE A 41 -11.73 1.06 8.21
C ILE A 41 -10.83 2.01 9.01
N ALA A 42 -11.06 2.07 10.32
CA ALA A 42 -10.24 2.88 11.22
C ALA A 42 -8.76 2.50 11.13
N ASN A 43 -7.86 3.49 11.15
CA ASN A 43 -6.41 3.31 11.03
C ASN A 43 -5.93 2.60 9.73
N GLY A 44 -6.79 2.48 8.71
CA GLY A 44 -6.45 1.82 7.44
C GLY A 44 -5.67 2.70 6.45
N GLY A 45 -5.82 4.02 6.51
CA GLY A 45 -5.28 4.96 5.52
C GLY A 45 -5.98 4.85 4.16
N VAL A 46 -5.26 5.14 3.07
CA VAL A 46 -5.78 5.09 1.67
C VAL A 46 -4.79 4.42 0.71
N LEU A 47 -5.23 3.92 -0.44
CA LEU A 47 -4.29 3.43 -1.47
C LEU A 47 -3.41 4.59 -1.97
N PRO A 48 -2.08 4.40 -2.09
CA PRO A 48 -1.22 5.43 -2.67
C PRO A 48 -1.59 5.65 -4.13
N ASN A 49 -2.06 6.86 -4.44
CA ASN A 49 -2.36 7.27 -5.80
C ASN A 49 -2.08 8.78 -5.93
N ILE A 50 -1.27 9.16 -6.91
CA ILE A 50 -0.95 10.56 -7.20
C ILE A 50 -1.45 10.84 -8.62
N HIS A 51 -2.33 11.83 -8.77
CA HIS A 51 -2.85 12.22 -10.07
C HIS A 51 -1.71 12.75 -10.96
N SER A 52 -1.69 12.37 -12.24
CA SER A 52 -0.58 12.67 -13.16
C SER A 52 -0.27 14.17 -13.30
N VAL A 53 -1.29 15.01 -13.14
CA VAL A 53 -1.17 16.49 -13.17
C VAL A 53 -0.36 17.04 -11.99
N LEU A 54 -0.32 16.32 -10.87
CA LEU A 54 0.44 16.70 -9.67
C LEU A 54 1.91 16.25 -9.76
N LEU A 55 2.25 15.38 -10.72
CA LEU A 55 3.63 15.00 -10.94
C LEU A 55 4.39 16.17 -11.59
N PRO A 56 5.65 16.40 -11.22
CA PRO A 56 6.48 17.37 -11.92
C PRO A 56 6.45 17.12 -13.42
N LYS A 57 6.25 18.18 -14.22
CA LYS A 57 6.39 18.09 -15.68
C LYS A 57 7.80 17.57 -15.97
N ARG A 58 7.90 16.46 -16.71
CA ARG A 58 9.18 15.83 -17.06
C ARG A 58 10.14 16.87 -17.65
N THR A 59 11.14 17.28 -16.88
CA THR A 59 12.43 17.72 -17.42
C THR A 59 13.27 16.46 -17.59
N GLU A 60 13.71 16.19 -18.81
CA GLU A 60 14.62 15.07 -19.08
C GLU A 60 15.89 15.20 -18.22
N LYS A 61 16.34 14.05 -17.68
CA LYS A 61 17.52 13.78 -16.82
C LYS A 61 17.29 13.89 -15.31
N ALA A 62 17.01 12.74 -14.69
CA ALA A 62 17.99 12.03 -13.87
C ALA A 62 17.37 10.72 -13.35
N SER A 63 17.94 9.60 -13.80
CA SER A 63 17.84 8.31 -13.14
C SER A 63 18.26 8.44 -11.67
N GLN A 64 17.34 8.24 -10.73
CA GLN A 64 17.69 7.79 -9.38
C GLN A 64 16.55 6.95 -8.81
N GLU A 65 16.85 5.66 -8.70
CA GLU A 65 16.09 4.66 -7.95
C GLU A 65 15.81 5.19 -6.53
N THR A 66 14.54 5.37 -6.16
CA THR A 66 14.17 5.36 -4.74
C THR A 66 14.15 3.92 -4.25
N LYS A 67 15.35 3.37 -4.01
CA LYS A 67 15.54 2.22 -3.13
C LYS A 67 15.06 2.63 -1.73
N SER A 68 14.04 1.94 -1.24
CA SER A 68 13.62 2.02 0.15
C SER A 68 14.79 1.66 1.09
N PRO A 69 15.00 2.38 2.21
CA PRO A 69 16.13 2.11 3.09
C PRO A 69 15.91 0.77 3.81
N LYS A 70 16.75 -0.23 3.51
CA LYS A 70 16.93 -1.42 4.35
C LYS A 70 17.76 -1.03 5.57
N SER A 71 17.18 -1.16 6.76
CA SER A 71 17.86 -1.00 8.05
C SER A 71 19.08 -1.96 8.15
N PRO A 72 20.23 -1.53 8.69
CA PRO A 72 21.40 -2.38 8.82
C PRO A 72 21.19 -3.44 9.92
N LYS A 73 21.48 -4.71 9.59
CA LYS A 73 21.62 -5.79 10.59
C LYS A 73 22.87 -5.51 11.42
N LYS A 74 22.70 -5.49 12.75
CA LYS A 74 23.82 -5.44 13.72
C LYS A 74 24.37 -6.86 13.91
N ALA A 75 25.70 -6.94 14.05
CA ALA A 75 26.52 -8.15 14.19
C ALA A 75 26.08 -9.06 15.34
#